data_AF-A0A924APC6-F1
#
_entry.id   AF-A0A924APC6-F1
#
_cell.length_a   1.000
_cell.length_b   1.000
_cell.length_c   1.000
_cell.angle_alpha   90.00
_cell.angle_beta   90.00
_cell.angle_gamma   90.00
#
_symmetry.space_group_name_H-M   'P 1'
#
loop_
_entity.id
_entity.type
_entity.pdbx_description
1 polymer ?
#
loop_
_entity_poly.entity_id
_entity_poly.type
_entity_poly.pdbx_seq_one_letter_code
_entity_poly.pdbx_strand_id
1 'polypeptide(L)' 'MSKEKVVFGTMNYLIMIAGVLLMIVGYFVMASDTEEYGFGARGLTVGPMIVLAGLIIEIVAIFYTPKKEA' A
#
# COMPACT_ATOMS: atom_id res chain seq x y z
N MET A 1 -18.01 -16.11 -21.46
CA MET A 1 -17.01 -15.64 -20.48
C MET A 1 -17.35 -16.28 -19.15
N SER A 2 -16.57 -17.25 -18.71
CA SER A 2 -16.73 -17.91 -17.42
C SER A 2 -16.70 -16.85 -16.33
N LYS A 3 -17.67 -16.81 -15.42
CA LYS A 3 -17.64 -15.92 -14.25
C LYS A 3 -16.48 -16.37 -13.37
N GLU A 4 -15.30 -15.80 -13.60
CA GLU A 4 -14.19 -15.97 -12.67
C GLU A 4 -14.66 -15.46 -11.31
N LYS A 5 -14.61 -16.34 -10.31
CA LYS A 5 -14.84 -15.96 -8.93
C LYS A 5 -13.63 -15.13 -8.50
N VAL A 6 -13.74 -13.83 -8.65
CA VAL A 6 -12.83 -12.88 -7.98
C VAL A 6 -12.84 -13.18 -6.49
N VAL A 7 -11.65 -13.36 -5.91
CA VAL A 7 -11.45 -13.82 -4.53
C VAL A 7 -11.89 -12.74 -3.53
N PHE A 8 -11.80 -11.47 -3.92
CA PHE A 8 -12.14 -10.31 -3.10
C PHE A 8 -13.19 -9.42 -3.79
N GLY A 9 -13.87 -8.58 -3.00
CA GLY A 9 -14.83 -7.59 -3.51
C GLY A 9 -14.15 -6.39 -4.18
N THR A 10 -14.89 -5.61 -4.96
CA THR A 10 -14.38 -4.40 -5.65
C THR A 10 -13.76 -3.40 -4.66
N MET A 11 -14.37 -3.23 -3.49
CA MET A 11 -13.85 -2.34 -2.44
C MET A 11 -12.47 -2.80 -1.93
N ASN A 12 -12.26 -4.11 -1.73
CA ASN A 12 -10.97 -4.64 -1.32
C ASN A 12 -9.88 -4.29 -2.34
N TYR A 13 -10.16 -4.53 -3.62
CA TYR A 13 -9.22 -4.20 -4.69
C TYR A 13 -8.91 -2.70 -4.76
N LEU A 14 -9.90 -1.83 -4.51
CA LEU A 14 -9.66 -0.38 -4.46
C LEU A 14 -8.73 -0.01 -3.30
N ILE A 15 -8.91 -0.60 -2.13
CA ILE A 15 -8.05 -0.37 -0.96
C ILE A 15 -6.64 -0.93 -1.21
N MET A 16 -6.51 -2.09 -1.86
CA MET A 16 -5.20 -2.62 -2.28
C MET A 16 -4.50 -1.69 -3.28
N ILE A 17 -5.20 -1.15 -4.27
CA ILE A 17 -4.57 -0.18 -5.19
C ILE A 17 -4.06 1.04 -4.42
N ALA A 18 -4.82 1.53 -3.44
CA ALA A 18 -4.40 2.64 -2.59
C ALA A 18 -3.17 2.29 -1.74
N GLY A 19 -3.11 1.08 -1.17
CA GLY A 19 -1.95 0.60 -0.39
C GLY A 19 -0.68 0.50 -1.23
N VAL A 20 -0.78 -0.09 -2.43
CA VAL A 20 0.32 -0.14 -3.40
C VAL A 20 0.79 1.26 -3.80
N LEU A 21 -0.13 2.17 -4.13
CA LEU A 21 0.23 3.55 -4.46
C LEU A 21 0.95 4.25 -3.29
N LEU A 22 0.51 4.01 -2.06
CA LEU A 22 1.18 4.56 -0.87
C LEU A 22 2.60 4.02 -0.71
N MET A 23 2.81 2.72 -0.96
CA MET A 23 4.16 2.14 -0.94
C MET A 23 5.06 2.77 -2.02
N ILE A 24 4.53 2.97 -3.23
CA ILE A 24 5.25 3.65 -4.32
C ILE A 24 5.67 5.06 -3.88
N VAL A 25 4.76 5.82 -3.25
CA VAL A 25 5.09 7.15 -2.68
C VAL A 25 6.22 7.03 -1.63
N GLY A 26 6.18 6.02 -0.76
CA GLY A 26 7.26 5.78 0.21
C GLY A 26 8.63 5.54 -0.45
N TYR A 27 8.67 4.78 -1.53
CA TYR A 27 9.90 4.58 -2.32
C TYR A 27 10.37 5.86 -3.01
N PHE A 28 9.46 6.69 -3.55
CA PHE A 28 9.82 8.00 -4.08
C PHE A 28 10.39 8.93 -3.00
N VAL A 29 9.83 8.92 -1.80
CA VAL A 29 10.36 9.71 -0.67
C VAL A 29 11.78 9.26 -0.32
N MET A 30 12.05 7.95 -0.28
CA MET A 30 13.41 7.44 -0.07
C MET A 30 14.37 7.88 -1.18
N ALA A 31 13.95 7.75 -2.43
CA ALA A 31 14.75 8.13 -3.59
C ALA A 31 15.01 9.64 -3.68
N SER A 32 14.15 10.45 -3.06
CA SER A 32 14.31 11.91 -3.00
C SER A 32 15.26 12.39 -1.89
N ASP A 33 15.77 11.49 -1.06
CA ASP A 33 16.75 11.86 -0.04
C ASP A 33 18.09 12.22 -0.69
N THR A 34 18.63 13.37 -0.31
CA THR A 34 19.84 13.95 -0.88
C THR A 34 21.10 13.60 -0.09
N GLU A 35 20.93 12.98 1.08
CA GLU A 35 22.04 12.48 1.89
C GLU A 35 22.74 11.29 1.21
N GLU A 36 24.01 11.06 1.55
CA GLU A 36 24.79 9.97 0.96
C GLU A 36 24.10 8.62 1.22
N TYR A 37 23.92 7.84 0.14
CA TYR A 37 23.16 6.58 0.14
C TYR A 37 21.70 6.68 0.64
N GLY A 38 21.14 7.87 0.76
CA GLY A 38 19.82 8.08 1.36
C GLY A 38 19.80 7.81 2.87
N PHE A 39 20.94 7.95 3.56
CA PHE A 39 21.02 7.81 5.02
C PHE A 39 20.47 8.99 5.82
N GLY A 40 19.78 9.91 5.16
CA GLY A 40 19.02 10.95 5.83
C GLY A 40 17.79 10.40 6.54
N ALA A 41 17.17 11.24 7.37
CA ALA A 41 15.94 10.88 8.07
C ALA A 41 14.78 10.55 7.10
N ARG A 42 14.79 11.12 5.88
CA ARG A 42 13.75 10.86 4.88
C ARG A 42 13.87 9.46 4.29
N GLY A 43 15.09 9.03 3.98
CA GLY A 43 15.39 7.71 3.43
C GLY A 43 15.37 6.59 4.47
N LEU A 44 15.89 6.82 5.67
CA LEU A 44 15.94 5.78 6.72
C LEU A 44 14.66 5.65 7.55
N THR A 45 13.91 6.74 7.74
CA THR A 45 12.75 6.73 8.65
C THR A 45 11.46 7.00 7.90
N VAL A 46 11.34 8.16 7.24
CA VAL A 46 10.04 8.59 6.67
C VAL A 46 9.58 7.67 5.55
N GLY A 47 10.44 7.39 4.58
CA GLY A 47 10.13 6.53 3.45
C GLY A 47 9.75 5.10 3.88
N PRO A 48 10.55 4.41 4.70
CA PRO A 48 10.21 3.09 5.22
C PRO A 48 8.92 3.08 6.04
N MET A 49 8.65 4.13 6.83
CA MET A 49 7.39 4.25 7.58
C MET A 49 6.17 4.39 6.66
N ILE A 50 6.29 5.12 5.54
CA ILE A 50 5.23 5.22 4.54
C ILE A 50 4.98 3.86 3.86
N VAL A 51 6.05 3.14 3.51
CA VAL A 51 5.94 1.79 2.94
C VAL A 51 5.27 0.83 3.92
N LEU A 52 5.65 0.87 5.20
CA LEU A 52 5.02 0.08 6.26
C LEU A 52 3.53 0.40 6.41
N ALA A 53 3.14 1.68 6.34
CA ALA A 53 1.74 2.07 6.35
C ALA A 53 0.98 1.50 5.15
N GLY A 54 1.58 1.53 3.95
CA GLY A 54 1.03 0.90 2.75
C GLY A 54 0.85 -0.61 2.91
N LEU A 55 1.83 -1.29 3.50
CA LEU A 55 1.74 -2.73 3.81
C LEU A 55 0.61 -3.04 4.81
N ILE A 56 0.44 -2.22 5.84
CA ILE A 56 -0.68 -2.36 6.80
C ILE A 56 -2.02 -2.19 6.07
N ILE A 57 -2.13 -1.24 5.14
CA ILE A 57 -3.33 -1.07 4.32
C ILE A 57 -3.61 -2.32 3.48
N GLU A 58 -2.60 -2.96 2.87
CA GLU A 58 -2.79 -4.23 2.15
C GLU A 58 -3.33 -5.33 3.06
N ILE A 59 -2.77 -5.46 4.27
CA ILE A 59 -3.25 -6.41 5.27
C ILE A 59 -4.74 -6.15 5.56
N VAL A 60 -5.08 -4.90 5.86
CA VAL A 60 -6.49 -4.50 6.11
C VAL A 60 -7.35 -4.79 4.88
N ALA A 61 -6.89 -4.51 3.67
CA ALA A 61 -7.63 -4.73 2.44
C ALA A 61 -7.96 -6.21 2.21
N ILE A 62 -7.02 -7.11 2.52
CA ILE A 62 -7.21 -8.56 2.40
C ILE A 62 -8.21 -9.07 3.45
N PHE A 63 -8.11 -8.59 4.69
CA PHE A 63 -8.99 -9.02 5.79
C PHE A 63 -10.34 -8.29 5.80
N TYR A 64 -10.49 -7.20 5.05
CA TYR A 64 -11.74 -6.46 4.95
C TYR A 64 -12.83 -7.37 4.36
N THR A 65 -13.74 -7.86 5.18
CA THR A 65 -14.90 -8.58 4.65
C THR A 65 -15.96 -7.54 4.31
N PRO A 66 -16.34 -7.36 3.03
CA PRO A 66 -17.43 -6.45 2.70
C PRO A 66 -18.66 -6.90 3.47
N LYS A 67 -19.21 -6.02 4.32
CA LYS A 67 -20.54 -6.23 4.88
C LYS A 67 -21.45 -6.40 3.68
N LYS A 68 -22.01 -7.60 3.55
CA LYS A 68 -23.04 -7.99 2.57
C LYS A 68 -23.83 -6.75 2.18
N GLU A 69 -23.74 -6.32 0.91
CA GLU A 69 -24.73 -5.40 0.35
C GLU A 69 -26.08 -6.07 0.64
N ALA A 70 -26.84 -5.44 1.54
CA ALA A 70 -28.07 -5.99 2.08
C ALA A 70 -29.14 -6.08 0.99
#